data_AF-A0A1J4XYB8-F1
#
_entry.id   AF-A0A1J4XYB8-F1
#
_cell.length_a   1.000
_cell.length_b   1.000
_cell.length_c   1.000
_cell.angle_alpha   90.00
_cell.angle_beta   90.00
_cell.angle_gamma   90.00
#
_symmetry.space_group_name_H-M   'P 1'
#
loop_
_entity.id
_entity.type
_entity.pdbx_description
1 polymer ?
#
loop_
_entity_poly.entity_id
_entity_poly.type
_entity_poly.pdbx_seq_one_letter_code
_entity_poly.pdbx_strand_id
1 'polypeptide(L)' 'MHKAMCAECNKECEVPFKPTEGRPVYCRDCFQKHKPQRF' A
#
# COMPACT_ATOMS: atom_id res chain seq x y z
N MET A 1 -2.16 -1.71 -14.29
CA MET A 1 -2.57 -1.78 -12.88
C MET A 1 -2.13 -3.14 -12.38
N HIS A 2 -1.27 -3.20 -11.36
CA HIS A 2 -0.80 -4.45 -10.77
C HIS A 2 -1.65 -4.76 -9.53
N LYS A 3 -2.19 -5.97 -9.47
CA LYS A 3 -2.84 -6.46 -8.25
C LYS A 3 -1.77 -6.67 -7.19
N ALA A 4 -1.98 -6.05 -6.03
CA ALA A 4 -1.12 -6.19 -4.87
C ALA A 4 -1.98 -6.35 -3.62
N MET A 5 -1.46 -7.06 -2.62
CA MET A 5 -2.07 -7.13 -1.31
C MET A 5 -1.49 -6.05 -0.41
N CYS A 6 -2.36 -5.33 0.28
CA CYS A 6 -1.95 -4.39 1.30
C CYS A 6 -1.26 -5.14 2.46
N ALA A 7 -0.01 -4.80 2.77
CA ALA A 7 0.76 -5.43 3.84
C ALA A 7 0.18 -5.17 5.24
N GLU A 8 -0.67 -4.16 5.38
CA GLU A 8 -1.27 -3.78 6.67
C GLU A 8 -2.66 -4.38 6.88
N CYS A 9 -3.52 -4.34 5.85
CA CYS A 9 -4.92 -4.78 5.95
C CYS A 9 -5.24 -6.04 5.13
N ASN A 10 -4.26 -6.60 4.41
CA ASN A 10 -4.37 -7.79 3.56
C ASN A 10 -5.46 -7.72 2.50
N LYS A 11 -5.93 -6.50 2.16
CA LYS A 11 -6.91 -6.30 1.08
C LYS A 11 -6.20 -6.30 -0.28
N GLU A 12 -6.86 -6.87 -1.27
CA GLU A 12 -6.45 -6.72 -2.66
C GLU A 12 -6.71 -5.29 -3.15
N CYS A 13 -5.68 -4.68 -3.72
CA CYS A 13 -5.77 -3.36 -4.32
C CYS A 13 -4.99 -3.31 -5.64
N GLU A 14 -5.40 -2.40 -6.50
CA GLU A 14 -4.75 -2.17 -7.78
C GLU A 14 -3.81 -0.98 -7.66
N VAL A 15 -2.51 -1.24 -7.84
CA VAL A 15 -1.48 -0.23 -7.73
C VAL A 15 -0.83 0.05 -9.09
N PRO A 16 -0.43 1.31 -9.37
CA PRO A 16 0.21 1.67 -10.63
C PRO A 16 1.70 1.27 -10.70
N PHE A 17 2.27 0.77 -9.60
CA PHE A 17 3.67 0.33 -9.49
C PHE A 17 3.77 -1.19 -9.40
N LYS A 18 4.89 -1.77 -9.83
CA LYS A 18 5.14 -3.21 -9.65
C LYS A 18 5.41 -3.51 -8.17
N PRO A 19 4.63 -4.38 -7.50
CA PRO A 19 4.98 -4.87 -6.16
C PRO A 19 6.35 -5.54 -6.25
N THR A 20 7.29 -5.08 -5.44
CA THR A 20 8.67 -5.58 -5.41
C THR A 20 8.86 -6.39 -4.13
N GLU A 21 9.47 -7.56 -4.21
CA GLU A 21 9.80 -8.37 -3.03
C GLU A 21 10.78 -7.58 -2.15
N GLY A 22 10.30 -7.10 -0.99
CA GLY A 22 11.04 -6.24 -0.07
C GLY A 22 10.41 -4.87 0.20
N ARG A 23 9.38 -4.46 -0.56
CA ARG A 23 8.67 -3.19 -0.33
C ARG A 23 7.18 -3.44 -0.04
N PRO A 24 6.69 -3.12 1.17
CA PRO A 24 5.30 -3.37 1.52
C PRO A 24 4.39 -2.47 0.67
N VAL A 25 3.36 -3.08 0.08
CA VAL A 25 2.33 -2.34 -0.64
C VAL A 25 1.27 -1.90 0.35
N TYR A 26 0.82 -0.65 0.24
CA TYR A 26 -0.27 -0.14 1.07
C TYR A 26 -1.41 0.34 0.18
N CYS A 27 -2.65 0.03 0.58
CA CYS A 27 -3.82 0.65 -0.03
C CYS A 27 -3.89 2.14 0.32
N ARG A 28 -4.74 2.91 -0.38
CA ARG A 28 -4.89 4.36 -0.12
C ARG A 28 -5.16 4.67 1.35
N ASP A 29 -6.01 3.89 2.00
CA ASP A 29 -6.37 4.08 3.41
C ASP A 29 -5.18 3.86 4.34
N CYS A 30 -4.49 2.73 4.17
CA CYS A 30 -3.29 2.37 4.93
C CYS A 30 -2.17 3.38 4.72
N PHE A 31 -1.92 3.76 3.47
CA PHE A 31 -0.93 4.79 3.14
C PHE A 31 -1.26 6.15 3.78
N GLN A 32 -2.54 6.52 3.83
CA GLN A 32 -2.99 7.76 4.46
C GLN A 32 -2.84 7.72 5.98
N LYS A 33 -3.09 6.57 6.63
CA LYS A 33 -2.83 6.36 8.06
C LYS A 33 -1.34 6.37 8.40
N HIS A 34 -0.51 5.84 7.50
CA HIS A 34 0.93 5.72 7.71
C HIS A 34 1.70 7.02 7.42
N LYS A 35 1.04 8.04 6.84
CA LYS A 35 1.65 9.37 6.71
C LYS A 35 1.78 9.97 8.12
N PRO A 36 3.00 10.25 8.61
CA PRO A 36 3.15 11.01 9.83
C PRO A 36 2.47 12.35 9.60
N GLN A 37 1.52 12.66 10.46
CA GLN A 37 0.82 13.94 10.46
C GLN A 37 1.93 14.98 10.66
N ARG A 38 2.23 15.74 9.61
CA ARG A 38 3.13 16.87 9.70
C ARG A 38 2.40 17.92 10.54
N PHE A 39 2.66 17.88 11.84
CA PHE A 39 2.36 18.97 12.76
C PHE A 39 3.22 20.19 12.41
#